data_AF-A0A8C9S2R2-F1
#
_entry.id   AF-A0A8C9S2R2-F1
#
_cell.length_a   1.000
_cell.length_b   1.000
_cell.length_c   1.000
_cell.angle_alpha   90.00
_cell.angle_beta   90.00
_cell.angle_gamma   90.00
#
_symmetry.space_group_name_H-M   'P 1'
#
loop_
_entity.id
_entity.type
_entity.pdbx_description
1 polymer ?
#
loop_
_entity_poly.entity_id
_entity_poly.type
_entity_poly.pdbx_seq_one_letter_code
_entity_poly.pdbx_strand_id
1 'polypeptide(L)'
;WSLLVLDGKTAHVSAFSNSGWKFTFSHMVIEEVSIIQDNLEIEKSCRQSAEALASKLNRQNRSLKRKSMQLLAHLEPDVIAKISLKDDEEEDSGRQPEGGQDDVPCSSGHCHKIITELRNKLTLMLEAKAQVAIDLEETRERLREAREELLKEKHDNTVLIAKTIQQKELLAKYNRVSLLAVEEYEVMQGSLELEKDLRKEAENFARELLVEQKKLNRQSQILLKSVSPSQALQEALDQVSKLSRALEVQNLDHQKQVILYVFSNCEVLSLRRQMQLLEEEKRGMEERCMKSEVQVKDLRFRVEELQKKLQSAVNPIPGPPPPPPPPPPPPPPPAPPSTNPLSSLLSILRKKKQTSEDIPLVVQDSSGTEPVSDIRQQAVDEMMQRIKKGVNLRPVRQPSKSTTLPQVCPPVLPFLSARLCGCLMRGLPMQSREQERAGPTQTELEKALHRRRCIVETKVQTREYP
;
A
#
# COMPACT_ATOMS: atom_id res chain seq x y z
N TRP A 1 0.98 30.79 -24.38
CA TRP A 1 0.81 31.17 -25.79
C TRP A 1 -0.56 30.64 -26.20
N SER A 2 -1.64 31.40 -26.34
CA SER A 2 -1.86 32.84 -26.49
C SER A 2 -3.07 33.29 -25.66
N LEU A 3 -3.03 34.54 -25.21
CA LEU A 3 -4.15 35.25 -24.59
C LEU A 3 -5.27 35.49 -25.60
N LEU A 4 -6.52 35.29 -25.17
CA LEU A 4 -7.68 36.01 -25.67
C LEU A 4 -8.61 36.25 -24.47
N VAL A 5 -8.64 37.51 -24.03
CA VAL A 5 -9.59 38.04 -23.05
C VAL A 5 -10.82 38.48 -23.83
N LEU A 6 -11.98 37.93 -23.52
CA LEU A 6 -13.30 38.48 -23.87
C LEU A 6 -14.33 38.00 -22.84
N ASP A 7 -15.01 38.97 -22.25
CA ASP A 7 -16.24 38.91 -21.45
C ASP A 7 -16.33 38.01 -20.20
N GLY A 8 -16.01 38.65 -19.06
CA GLY A 8 -16.89 38.72 -17.88
C GLY A 8 -17.91 37.60 -17.63
N LYS A 9 -17.42 36.41 -17.26
CA LYS A 9 -18.07 35.44 -16.38
C LYS A 9 -17.07 34.35 -16.01
N THR A 10 -16.46 34.48 -14.84
CA THR A 10 -15.50 33.50 -14.32
C THR A 10 -16.25 32.26 -13.83
N ALA A 11 -16.57 31.34 -14.75
CA ALA A 11 -16.91 29.97 -14.39
C ALA A 11 -15.60 29.22 -14.09
N HIS A 12 -15.28 29.05 -12.81
CA HIS A 12 -14.24 28.14 -12.35
C HIS A 12 -14.70 26.70 -12.61
N VAL A 13 -14.41 26.16 -13.79
CA VAL A 13 -14.55 24.72 -14.05
C VAL A 13 -13.40 24.02 -13.35
N SER A 14 -13.74 23.35 -12.26
CA SER A 14 -12.90 22.45 -11.47
C SER A 14 -12.42 21.26 -12.32
N ALA A 15 -11.28 21.43 -13.00
CA ALA A 15 -10.61 20.35 -13.72
C ALA A 15 -9.81 19.38 -12.82
N PHE A 16 -9.93 19.49 -11.49
CA PHE A 16 -9.26 18.62 -10.51
C PHE A 16 -10.27 17.80 -9.71
N SER A 17 -10.82 16.76 -10.35
CA SER A 17 -11.50 15.62 -9.70
C SER A 17 -11.83 14.51 -10.69
N ASN A 18 -11.69 14.76 -11.99
CA ASN A 18 -12.08 13.80 -13.01
C ASN A 18 -11.07 12.67 -13.22
N SER A 19 -9.82 12.80 -12.78
CA SER A 19 -8.78 11.77 -12.95
C SER A 19 -8.84 10.65 -11.90
N GLY A 20 -9.16 10.99 -10.64
CA GLY A 20 -9.29 10.01 -9.56
C GLY A 20 -10.50 9.08 -9.73
N TRP A 21 -11.66 9.65 -10.08
CA TRP A 21 -12.88 8.89 -10.37
C TRP A 21 -12.75 8.05 -11.65
N LYS A 22 -12.05 8.56 -12.68
CA LYS A 22 -11.75 7.77 -13.88
C LYS A 22 -10.83 6.60 -13.58
N PHE A 23 -9.87 6.75 -12.66
CA PHE A 23 -8.96 5.66 -12.31
C PHE A 23 -9.65 4.56 -11.48
N THR A 24 -10.51 4.93 -10.52
CA THR A 24 -11.28 3.96 -9.74
C THR A 24 -12.36 3.28 -10.56
N PHE A 25 -13.06 4.03 -11.42
CA PHE A 25 -14.03 3.46 -12.36
C PHE A 25 -13.32 2.54 -13.38
N SER A 26 -12.16 2.95 -13.90
CA SER A 26 -11.37 2.11 -14.80
C SER A 26 -10.89 0.83 -14.11
N HIS A 27 -10.47 0.88 -12.85
CA HIS A 27 -10.06 -0.32 -12.12
C HIS A 27 -11.22 -1.29 -11.90
N MET A 28 -12.39 -0.77 -11.50
CA MET A 28 -13.60 -1.57 -11.30
C MET A 28 -14.09 -2.20 -12.60
N VAL A 29 -14.05 -1.47 -13.72
CA VAL A 29 -14.39 -2.01 -15.05
C VAL A 29 -13.38 -3.06 -15.50
N ILE A 30 -12.09 -2.88 -15.23
CA ILE A 30 -11.07 -3.89 -15.55
C ILE A 30 -11.28 -5.17 -14.73
N GLU A 31 -11.63 -5.04 -13.46
CA GLU A 31 -11.93 -6.17 -12.57
C GLU A 31 -13.21 -6.91 -12.99
N GLU A 32 -14.28 -6.19 -13.33
CA GLU A 32 -15.50 -6.78 -13.89
C GLU A 32 -15.24 -7.52 -15.20
N VAL A 33 -14.46 -6.92 -16.11
CA VAL A 33 -14.06 -7.57 -17.37
C VAL A 33 -13.23 -8.83 -17.08
N SER A 34 -12.32 -8.80 -16.11
CA SER A 34 -11.54 -9.97 -15.70
C SER A 34 -12.44 -11.10 -15.17
N ILE A 35 -13.39 -10.78 -14.29
CA ILE A 35 -14.35 -11.76 -13.73
C ILE A 35 -15.22 -12.35 -14.85
N ILE A 36 -15.68 -11.53 -15.80
CA ILE A 36 -16.45 -12.00 -16.96
C ILE A 36 -15.60 -12.93 -17.84
N GLN A 37 -14.33 -12.61 -18.05
CA GLN A 37 -13.41 -13.40 -18.84
C GLN A 37 -13.13 -14.77 -18.20
N ASP A 38 -12.91 -14.79 -16.88
CA ASP A 38 -12.71 -16.02 -16.10
C ASP A 38 -13.95 -16.90 -16.13
N ASN A 39 -15.15 -16.33 -15.93
CA ASN A 39 -16.41 -17.06 -16.02
C ASN A 39 -16.63 -17.66 -17.42
N LEU A 40 -16.29 -16.92 -18.47
CA LEU A 40 -16.38 -17.42 -19.85
C LEU A 40 -15.41 -18.57 -20.11
N GLU A 41 -14.20 -18.53 -19.53
CA GLU A 41 -13.22 -19.62 -19.63
C GLU A 41 -13.70 -20.88 -18.90
N ILE A 42 -14.26 -20.71 -17.70
CA ILE A 42 -14.90 -21.80 -16.95
C ILE A 42 -16.04 -22.41 -17.77
N GLU A 43 -16.95 -21.59 -18.30
CA GLU A 43 -18.08 -22.08 -19.11
C GLU A 43 -17.61 -22.84 -20.36
N LYS A 44 -16.59 -22.33 -21.07
CA LYS A 44 -15.98 -23.02 -22.21
C LYS A 44 -15.41 -24.38 -21.80
N SER A 45 -14.69 -24.45 -20.69
CA SER A 45 -14.11 -25.71 -20.20
C SER A 45 -15.19 -26.73 -19.82
N CYS A 46 -16.27 -26.28 -19.16
CA CYS A 46 -17.40 -27.13 -18.79
C CYS A 46 -18.12 -27.65 -20.03
N ARG A 47 -18.37 -26.80 -21.04
CA ARG A 47 -19.01 -27.20 -22.30
C ARG A 47 -18.18 -28.22 -23.05
N GLN A 48 -16.87 -27.99 -23.19
CA GLN A 48 -15.95 -28.92 -23.85
C GLN A 48 -15.90 -30.27 -23.12
N SER A 49 -15.88 -30.26 -21.78
CA SER A 49 -15.94 -31.49 -20.98
C SER A 49 -17.26 -32.26 -21.18
N ALA A 50 -18.39 -31.55 -21.22
CA ALA A 50 -19.71 -32.13 -21.48
C ALA A 50 -19.82 -32.72 -22.89
N GLU A 51 -19.32 -32.01 -23.92
CA GLU A 51 -19.29 -32.49 -25.31
C GLU A 51 -18.40 -33.73 -25.48
N ALA A 52 -17.25 -33.76 -24.80
CA ALA A 52 -16.36 -34.92 -24.78
C ALA A 52 -17.03 -36.14 -24.12
N LEU A 53 -17.74 -35.94 -23.01
CA LEU A 53 -18.52 -36.98 -22.33
C LEU A 53 -19.66 -37.50 -23.21
N ALA A 54 -20.44 -36.62 -23.84
CA ALA A 54 -21.52 -36.99 -24.74
C ALA A 54 -20.99 -37.78 -25.95
N SER A 55 -19.86 -37.34 -26.53
CA SER A 55 -19.19 -38.05 -27.64
C SER A 55 -18.72 -39.45 -27.22
N LYS A 56 -18.16 -39.58 -26.02
CA LYS A 56 -17.74 -40.87 -25.46
C LYS A 56 -18.93 -41.81 -25.24
N LEU A 57 -20.01 -41.30 -24.65
CA LEU A 57 -21.24 -42.04 -24.41
C LEU A 57 -21.89 -42.49 -25.73
N ASN A 58 -21.90 -41.64 -26.75
CA ASN A 58 -22.38 -41.99 -28.09
C ASN A 58 -21.54 -43.08 -28.77
N ARG A 59 -20.20 -43.02 -28.64
CA ARG A 59 -19.31 -44.09 -29.15
C ARG A 59 -19.55 -45.41 -28.42
N GLN A 60 -19.72 -45.36 -27.10
CA GLN A 60 -20.03 -46.53 -26.28
C GLN A 60 -21.40 -47.10 -26.64
N ASN A 61 -22.44 -46.29 -26.78
CA ASN A 61 -23.77 -46.73 -27.21
C ASN A 61 -23.77 -47.33 -28.63
N ARG A 62 -23.04 -46.74 -29.58
CA ARG A 62 -22.87 -47.35 -30.92
C ARG A 62 -22.12 -48.68 -30.86
N SER A 63 -21.13 -48.82 -29.99
CA SER A 63 -20.44 -50.10 -29.78
C SER A 63 -21.37 -51.13 -29.13
N LEU A 64 -22.10 -50.74 -28.09
CA LEU A 64 -23.04 -51.59 -27.37
C LEU A 64 -24.18 -52.04 -28.29
N LYS A 65 -24.77 -51.14 -29.08
CA LYS A 65 -25.79 -51.48 -30.09
C LYS A 65 -25.27 -52.50 -31.10
N ARG A 66 -24.04 -52.34 -31.62
CA ARG A 66 -23.43 -53.31 -32.53
C ARG A 66 -23.24 -54.68 -31.88
N LYS A 67 -22.70 -54.71 -30.65
CA LYS A 67 -22.50 -55.96 -29.89
C LYS A 67 -23.84 -56.63 -29.53
N SER A 68 -24.82 -55.86 -29.09
CA SER A 68 -26.16 -56.33 -28.77
C SER A 68 -26.85 -56.90 -30.00
N MET A 69 -26.73 -56.24 -31.17
CA MET A 69 -27.28 -56.72 -32.43
C MET A 69 -26.59 -58.02 -32.90
N GLN A 70 -25.28 -58.13 -32.72
CA GLN A 70 -24.54 -59.36 -32.99
C GLN A 70 -24.99 -60.52 -32.08
N LEU A 71 -25.21 -60.25 -30.78
CA LEU A 71 -25.70 -61.25 -29.83
C LEU A 71 -27.15 -61.65 -30.13
N LEU A 72 -28.02 -60.69 -30.46
CA LEU A 72 -29.41 -60.93 -30.89
C LEU A 72 -29.49 -61.78 -32.15
N ALA A 73 -28.56 -61.64 -33.09
CA ALA A 73 -28.51 -62.47 -34.30
C ALA A 73 -28.16 -63.95 -34.02
N HIS A 74 -27.63 -64.27 -32.84
CA HIS A 74 -27.30 -65.63 -32.42
C HIS A 74 -28.35 -66.25 -31.46
N LEU A 75 -29.43 -65.52 -31.16
CA LEU A 75 -30.52 -66.02 -30.32
C LEU A 75 -31.68 -66.53 -31.19
N GLU A 76 -32.24 -67.68 -30.83
CA GLU A 76 -33.43 -68.23 -31.51
C GLU A 76 -34.69 -67.39 -31.19
N PRO A 77 -35.67 -67.30 -32.12
CA PRO A 77 -36.88 -66.50 -31.94
C PRO A 77 -37.65 -66.79 -30.63
N ASP A 78 -37.62 -68.04 -30.16
CA ASP A 78 -38.27 -68.48 -28.91
C ASP A 78 -37.61 -67.91 -27.64
N VAL A 79 -36.29 -67.67 -27.68
CA VAL A 79 -35.55 -67.06 -26.55
C VAL A 79 -35.83 -65.55 -26.50
N ILE A 80 -35.98 -64.90 -27.67
CA ILE A 80 -36.31 -63.47 -27.77
C ILE A 80 -37.73 -63.19 -27.26
N ALA A 81 -38.68 -64.08 -27.53
CA ALA A 81 -40.06 -64.00 -26.99
C ALA A 81 -40.11 -64.17 -25.46
N LYS A 82 -39.22 -64.98 -24.87
CA LYS A 82 -39.12 -65.19 -23.41
C LYS A 82 -38.52 -63.99 -22.65
N ILE A 83 -37.72 -63.15 -23.31
CA ILE A 83 -37.14 -61.94 -22.71
C ILE A 83 -38.10 -60.75 -22.82
N SER A 84 -39.08 -60.80 -23.73
CA SER A 84 -40.19 -59.85 -23.78
C SER A 84 -41.18 -60.17 -22.64
N LEU A 85 -40.75 -59.88 -21.42
CA LEU A 85 -41.62 -59.90 -20.24
C LEU A 85 -42.73 -58.87 -20.49
N LYS A 86 -43.96 -59.37 -20.67
CA LYS A 86 -45.16 -58.60 -20.44
C LYS A 86 -45.17 -58.23 -18.96
N ASP A 87 -45.44 -56.97 -18.68
CA ASP A 87 -45.60 -56.43 -17.34
C ASP A 87 -46.82 -57.10 -16.67
N ASP A 88 -46.59 -58.23 -16.02
CA ASP A 88 -47.53 -58.82 -15.07
C ASP A 88 -47.05 -58.41 -13.67
N GLU A 89 -47.80 -57.49 -13.06
CA GLU A 89 -47.68 -57.14 -11.65
C GLU A 89 -48.17 -58.32 -10.81
N GLU A 90 -47.31 -58.94 -9.98
CA GLU A 90 -47.75 -59.58 -8.74
C GLU A 90 -46.65 -59.61 -7.65
N GLU A 91 -47.06 -59.07 -6.50
CA GLU A 91 -46.88 -59.57 -5.14
C GLU A 91 -45.48 -59.65 -4.51
N ASP A 92 -45.24 -58.62 -3.69
CA ASP A 92 -44.64 -58.73 -2.37
C ASP A 92 -45.13 -59.98 -1.62
N SER A 93 -44.23 -60.92 -1.39
CA SER A 93 -44.42 -62.00 -0.44
C SER A 93 -43.10 -62.26 0.27
N GLY A 94 -43.01 -61.73 1.50
CA GLY A 94 -41.97 -62.05 2.44
C GLY A 94 -41.84 -63.56 2.64
N ARG A 95 -40.63 -64.07 2.43
CA ARG A 95 -40.24 -65.39 2.91
C ARG A 95 -38.78 -65.39 3.32
N GLN A 96 -38.57 -65.38 4.63
CA GLN A 96 -37.38 -65.92 5.28
C GLN A 96 -37.19 -67.39 4.88
N PRO A 97 -35.94 -67.83 4.71
CA PRO A 97 -35.57 -69.17 5.15
C PRO A 97 -34.38 -69.11 6.11
N GLU A 98 -34.66 -69.49 7.35
CA GLU A 98 -33.71 -70.10 8.27
C GLU A 98 -33.25 -71.46 7.72
N GLY A 99 -31.97 -71.81 7.93
CA GLY A 99 -31.49 -73.19 7.92
C GLY A 99 -30.67 -73.61 6.70
N GLY A 100 -29.35 -73.78 6.89
CA GLY A 100 -28.46 -74.44 5.93
C GLY A 100 -27.01 -74.47 6.39
N GLN A 101 -26.68 -75.42 7.26
CA GLN A 101 -25.31 -75.92 7.43
C GLN A 101 -24.72 -76.28 6.05
N ASP A 102 -23.45 -75.94 5.82
CA ASP A 102 -22.45 -76.76 5.10
C ASP A 102 -21.12 -75.98 4.95
N ASP A 103 -20.32 -75.95 6.02
CA ASP A 103 -18.86 -75.89 5.88
C ASP A 103 -18.38 -77.28 5.46
N VAL A 104 -18.53 -77.60 4.16
CA VAL A 104 -17.82 -78.72 3.53
C VAL A 104 -16.51 -78.16 2.99
N PRO A 105 -15.34 -78.45 3.61
CA PRO A 105 -14.07 -78.04 3.05
C PRO A 105 -13.88 -78.77 1.71
N CYS A 106 -13.73 -78.02 0.62
CA CYS A 106 -13.38 -78.57 -0.70
C CYS A 106 -12.10 -79.43 -0.54
N SER A 107 -12.23 -80.75 -0.50
CA SER A 107 -11.16 -81.72 -0.20
C SER A 107 -10.09 -81.85 -1.30
N SER A 108 -10.14 -81.01 -2.34
CA SER A 108 -9.03 -80.90 -3.29
C SER A 108 -7.88 -80.10 -2.65
N GLY A 109 -6.67 -80.66 -2.63
CA GLY A 109 -5.47 -79.96 -2.17
C GLY A 109 -5.17 -78.69 -2.98
N HIS A 110 -5.76 -78.55 -4.17
CA HIS A 110 -5.71 -77.36 -5.00
C HIS A 110 -6.59 -76.22 -4.48
N CYS A 111 -7.85 -76.52 -4.08
CA CYS A 111 -8.74 -75.55 -3.41
C CYS A 111 -8.07 -74.94 -2.17
N HIS A 112 -7.48 -75.78 -1.32
CA HIS A 112 -6.81 -75.33 -0.09
C HIS A 112 -5.65 -74.36 -0.35
N LYS A 113 -4.79 -74.66 -1.35
CA LYS A 113 -3.68 -73.77 -1.74
C LYS A 113 -4.17 -72.40 -2.22
N ILE A 114 -5.17 -72.38 -3.11
CA ILE A 114 -5.75 -71.13 -3.63
C ILE A 114 -6.36 -70.30 -2.49
N ILE A 115 -7.11 -70.93 -1.59
CA ILE A 115 -7.71 -70.24 -0.45
C ILE A 115 -6.62 -69.65 0.46
N THR A 116 -5.54 -70.37 0.74
CA THR A 116 -4.42 -69.84 1.54
C THR A 116 -3.69 -68.68 0.86
N GLU A 117 -3.46 -68.74 -0.45
CA GLU A 117 -2.85 -67.64 -1.19
C GLU A 117 -3.74 -66.39 -1.22
N LEU A 118 -5.05 -66.56 -1.39
CA LEU A 118 -6.02 -65.46 -1.34
C LEU A 118 -6.08 -64.84 0.06
N ARG A 119 -6.04 -65.65 1.12
CA ARG A 119 -5.96 -65.17 2.51
C ARG A 119 -4.68 -64.35 2.74
N ASN A 120 -3.53 -64.84 2.30
CA ASN A 120 -2.27 -64.11 2.42
C ASN A 120 -2.28 -62.79 1.64
N LYS A 121 -2.82 -62.78 0.41
CA LYS A 121 -3.00 -61.55 -0.38
C LYS A 121 -3.94 -60.57 0.30
N LEU A 122 -5.02 -61.06 0.91
CA LEU A 122 -5.96 -60.23 1.67
C LEU A 122 -5.25 -59.58 2.87
N THR A 123 -4.48 -60.35 3.64
CA THR A 123 -3.70 -59.82 4.78
C THR A 123 -2.72 -58.74 4.33
N LEU A 124 -1.93 -59.00 3.28
CA LEU A 124 -1.00 -58.00 2.72
C LEU A 124 -1.71 -56.74 2.23
N MET A 125 -2.89 -56.88 1.60
CA MET A 125 -3.68 -55.72 1.20
C MET A 125 -4.27 -54.94 2.39
N LEU A 126 -4.64 -55.62 3.48
CA LEU A 126 -5.13 -54.97 4.70
C LEU A 126 -4.01 -54.20 5.40
N GLU A 127 -2.81 -54.75 5.47
CA GLU A 127 -1.62 -54.07 5.99
C GLU A 127 -1.24 -52.86 5.13
N ALA A 128 -1.22 -53.02 3.80
CA ALA A 128 -0.97 -51.91 2.89
C ALA A 128 -2.05 -50.82 2.99
N LYS A 129 -3.33 -51.20 3.15
CA LYS A 129 -4.43 -50.25 3.39
C LYS A 129 -4.24 -49.50 4.71
N ALA A 130 -3.84 -50.19 5.78
CA ALA A 130 -3.56 -49.56 7.06
C ALA A 130 -2.40 -48.56 6.97
N GLN A 131 -1.31 -48.93 6.29
CA GLN A 131 -0.18 -48.04 6.06
C GLN A 131 -0.59 -46.79 5.26
N VAL A 132 -1.32 -46.96 4.15
CA VAL A 132 -1.80 -45.83 3.35
C VAL A 132 -2.75 -44.93 4.14
N ALA A 133 -3.55 -45.49 5.05
CA ALA A 133 -4.42 -44.70 5.92
C ALA A 133 -3.61 -43.82 6.91
N ILE A 134 -2.51 -44.35 7.45
CA ILE A 134 -1.58 -43.61 8.31
C ILE A 134 -0.91 -42.48 7.50
N ASP A 135 -0.37 -42.79 6.33
CA ASP A 135 0.28 -41.81 5.46
C ASP A 135 -0.69 -40.71 5.02
N LEU A 136 -1.95 -41.07 4.73
CA LEU A 136 -3.01 -40.10 4.39
C LEU A 136 -3.29 -39.15 5.55
N GLU A 137 -3.35 -39.67 6.78
CA GLU A 137 -3.59 -38.82 7.95
C GLU A 137 -2.39 -37.91 8.25
N GLU A 138 -1.17 -38.43 8.11
CA GLU A 138 0.05 -37.65 8.28
C GLU A 138 0.20 -36.54 7.21
N THR A 139 -0.19 -36.82 5.96
CA THR A 139 -0.20 -35.78 4.91
C THR A 139 -1.31 -34.74 5.11
N ARG A 140 -2.47 -35.14 5.66
CA ARG A 140 -3.52 -34.18 6.05
C ARG A 140 -3.08 -33.26 7.17
N GLU A 141 -2.39 -33.83 8.17
CA GLU A 141 -1.83 -33.08 9.29
C GLU A 141 -0.86 -31.99 8.79
N ARG A 142 0.13 -32.39 7.98
CA ARG A 142 1.09 -31.47 7.34
C ARG A 142 0.41 -30.40 6.49
N LEU A 143 -0.64 -30.75 5.74
CA LEU A 143 -1.37 -29.78 4.92
C LEU A 143 -2.08 -28.74 5.78
N ARG A 144 -2.63 -29.14 6.93
CA ARG A 144 -3.25 -28.22 7.87
C ARG A 144 -2.23 -27.30 8.53
N GLU A 145 -1.08 -27.81 8.96
CA GLU A 145 0.03 -26.99 9.50
C GLU A 145 0.49 -25.94 8.47
N ALA A 146 0.75 -26.36 7.24
CA ALA A 146 1.17 -25.45 6.15
C ALA A 146 0.12 -24.37 5.86
N ARG A 147 -1.18 -24.69 5.99
CA ARG A 147 -2.26 -23.70 5.84
C ARG A 147 -2.27 -22.69 6.97
N GLU A 148 -2.05 -23.13 8.21
CA GLU A 148 -1.97 -22.24 9.36
C GLU A 148 -0.76 -21.30 9.28
N GLU A 149 0.40 -21.83 8.88
CA GLU A 149 1.60 -21.02 8.64
C GLU A 149 1.37 -20.00 7.51
N LEU A 150 0.74 -20.42 6.40
CA LEU A 150 0.40 -19.50 5.32
C LEU A 150 -0.54 -18.37 5.78
N LEU A 151 -1.50 -18.66 6.66
CA LEU A 151 -2.40 -17.65 7.20
C LEU A 151 -1.68 -16.68 8.14
N LYS A 152 -0.76 -17.19 8.98
CA LYS A 152 0.11 -16.36 9.83
C LYS A 152 0.98 -15.45 8.98
N GLU A 153 1.65 -15.99 7.97
CA GLU A 153 2.52 -15.21 7.08
C GLU A 153 1.72 -14.15 6.31
N LYS A 154 0.49 -14.46 5.84
CA LYS A 154 -0.39 -13.45 5.21
C LYS A 154 -0.77 -12.32 6.16
N HIS A 155 -1.04 -12.65 7.42
CA HIS A 155 -1.33 -11.65 8.44
C HIS A 155 -0.10 -10.77 8.71
N ASP A 156 1.07 -11.39 8.94
CA ASP A 156 2.32 -10.68 9.20
C ASP A 156 2.72 -9.80 8.03
N ASN A 157 2.56 -10.27 6.78
CA ASN A 157 2.80 -9.48 5.58
C ASN A 157 1.90 -8.24 5.51
N THR A 158 0.61 -8.39 5.86
CA THR A 158 -0.34 -7.25 5.92
C THR A 158 0.10 -6.22 6.95
N VAL A 159 0.52 -6.67 8.14
CA VAL A 159 1.04 -5.79 9.20
C VAL A 159 2.33 -5.09 8.77
N LEU A 160 3.24 -5.81 8.10
CA LEU A 160 4.48 -5.24 7.58
C LEU A 160 4.23 -4.19 6.50
N ILE A 161 3.28 -4.42 5.59
CA ILE A 161 2.86 -3.43 4.60
C ILE A 161 2.31 -2.17 5.29
N ALA A 162 1.42 -2.33 6.28
CA ALA A 162 0.87 -1.21 7.03
C ALA A 162 1.96 -0.40 7.74
N LYS A 163 2.93 -1.07 8.38
CA LYS A 163 4.08 -0.43 9.04
C LYS A 163 4.99 0.27 8.04
N THR A 164 5.19 -0.32 6.85
CA THR A 164 5.98 0.28 5.77
C THR A 164 5.35 1.58 5.26
N ILE A 165 4.01 1.61 5.13
CA ILE A 165 3.27 2.81 4.77
C ILE A 165 3.44 3.89 5.85
N GLN A 166 3.27 3.56 7.12
CA GLN A 166 3.47 4.50 8.24
C GLN A 166 4.90 5.07 8.28
N GLN A 167 5.91 4.22 8.04
CA GLN A 167 7.31 4.68 7.97
C GLN A 167 7.55 5.62 6.80
N LYS A 168 6.95 5.36 5.63
CA LYS A 168 7.03 6.25 4.46
C LYS A 168 6.37 7.61 4.73
N GLU A 169 5.20 7.62 5.37
CA GLU A 169 4.52 8.86 5.77
C GLU A 169 5.37 9.67 6.77
N LEU A 170 5.98 9.00 7.75
CA LEU A 170 6.87 9.64 8.71
C LEU A 170 8.12 10.21 8.03
N LEU A 171 8.72 9.47 7.10
CA LEU A 171 9.87 9.93 6.33
C LEU A 171 9.51 11.17 5.48
N ALA A 172 8.32 11.20 4.89
CA ALA A 172 7.84 12.37 4.15
C ALA A 172 7.76 13.62 5.05
N LYS A 173 7.28 13.47 6.29
CA LYS A 173 7.27 14.57 7.28
C LYS A 173 8.68 15.05 7.63
N TYR A 174 9.62 14.13 7.87
CA TYR A 174 11.02 14.49 8.13
C TYR A 174 11.66 15.23 6.94
N ASN A 175 11.42 14.76 5.72
CA ASN A 175 11.91 15.42 4.51
C ASN A 175 11.33 16.83 4.36
N ARG A 176 10.04 17.02 4.69
CA ARG A 176 9.40 18.34 4.69
C ARG A 176 10.07 19.29 5.68
N VAL A 177 10.29 18.84 6.92
CA VAL A 177 10.96 19.65 7.95
C VAL A 177 12.40 19.96 7.57
N SER A 178 13.12 18.99 6.99
CA SER A 178 14.48 19.19 6.48
C SER A 178 14.54 20.29 5.42
N LEU A 179 13.61 20.28 4.46
CA LEU A 179 13.50 21.33 3.44
C LEU A 179 13.21 22.70 4.05
N LEU A 180 12.26 22.78 5.00
CA LEU A 180 11.96 24.03 5.69
C LEU A 180 13.17 24.58 6.45
N ALA A 181 13.94 23.72 7.13
CA ALA A 181 15.14 24.13 7.84
C ALA A 181 16.22 24.68 6.91
N VAL A 182 16.37 24.09 5.71
CA VAL A 182 17.30 24.60 4.68
C VAL A 182 16.82 25.95 4.15
N GLU A 183 15.55 26.10 3.81
CA GLU A 183 14.97 27.37 3.36
C GLU A 183 15.17 28.48 4.40
N GLU A 184 14.90 28.20 5.68
CA GLU A 184 15.12 29.15 6.78
C GLU A 184 16.60 29.54 6.92
N TYR A 185 17.51 28.56 6.83
CA TYR A 185 18.94 28.81 6.87
C TYR A 185 19.40 29.70 5.70
N GLU A 186 18.92 29.44 4.48
CA GLU A 186 19.25 30.25 3.30
C GLU A 186 18.76 31.69 3.43
N VAL A 187 17.55 31.91 3.95
CA VAL A 187 17.01 33.24 4.23
C VAL A 187 17.85 33.98 5.27
N MET A 188 18.19 33.31 6.37
CA MET A 188 19.04 33.88 7.42
C MET A 188 20.45 34.22 6.90
N GLN A 189 21.01 33.35 6.07
CA GLN A 189 22.30 33.59 5.43
C GLN A 189 22.24 34.81 4.51
N GLY A 190 21.21 34.93 3.67
CA GLY A 190 21.03 36.11 2.81
C GLY A 190 20.85 37.41 3.60
N SER A 191 20.10 37.38 4.70
CA SER A 191 19.95 38.53 5.60
C SER A 191 21.28 38.95 6.22
N LEU A 192 22.12 37.99 6.62
CA LEU A 192 23.43 38.26 7.21
C LEU A 192 24.40 38.86 6.18
N GLU A 193 24.38 38.38 4.93
CA GLU A 193 25.19 38.94 3.86
C GLU A 193 24.79 40.39 3.56
N LEU A 194 23.49 40.66 3.45
CA LEU A 194 22.98 42.03 3.29
C LEU A 194 23.37 42.95 4.45
N GLU A 195 23.27 42.49 5.70
CA GLU A 195 23.69 43.28 6.87
C GLU A 195 25.17 43.64 6.81
N LYS A 196 26.03 42.69 6.42
CA LYS A 196 27.47 42.93 6.26
C LYS A 196 27.76 43.98 5.20
N ASP A 197 27.08 43.91 4.07
CA ASP A 197 27.25 44.86 2.98
C ASP A 197 26.78 46.27 3.39
N LEU A 198 25.60 46.38 4.00
CA LEU A 198 25.08 47.65 4.53
C LEU A 198 25.98 48.23 5.62
N ARG A 199 26.53 47.39 6.50
CA ARG A 199 27.49 47.83 7.51
C ARG A 199 28.74 48.40 6.86
N LYS A 200 29.28 47.73 5.84
CA LYS A 200 30.46 48.20 5.11
C LYS A 200 30.19 49.52 4.40
N GLU A 201 29.02 49.66 3.77
CA GLU A 201 28.61 50.89 3.11
C GLU A 201 28.44 52.04 4.12
N ALA A 202 27.81 51.78 5.27
CA ALA A 202 27.69 52.76 6.35
C ALA A 202 29.05 53.20 6.91
N GLU A 203 29.99 52.25 7.07
CA GLU A 203 31.37 52.57 7.49
C GLU A 203 32.11 53.42 6.45
N ASN A 204 31.94 53.15 5.16
CA ASN A 204 32.51 53.96 4.09
C ASN A 204 31.91 55.37 4.09
N PHE A 205 30.59 55.48 4.15
CA PHE A 205 29.89 56.75 4.19
C PHE A 205 30.31 57.60 5.40
N ALA A 206 30.44 56.99 6.59
CA ALA A 206 30.90 57.69 7.78
C ALA A 206 32.33 58.23 7.62
N ARG A 207 33.23 57.48 6.95
CA ARG A 207 34.59 57.96 6.64
C ARG A 207 34.57 59.13 5.69
N GLU A 208 33.79 59.06 4.62
CA GLU A 208 33.64 60.13 3.64
C GLU A 208 33.07 61.40 4.28
N LEU A 209 31.98 61.27 5.03
CA LEU A 209 31.37 62.40 5.74
C LEU A 209 32.35 63.06 6.71
N LEU A 210 33.14 62.28 7.44
CA LEU A 210 34.14 62.82 8.37
C LEU A 210 35.27 63.55 7.64
N VAL A 211 35.68 63.08 6.46
CA VAL A 211 36.66 63.77 5.61
C VAL A 211 36.08 65.09 5.10
N GLU A 212 34.84 65.10 4.60
CA GLU A 212 34.17 66.30 4.12
C GLU A 212 33.90 67.30 5.25
N GLN A 213 33.43 66.85 6.41
CA GLN A 213 33.27 67.68 7.61
C GLN A 213 34.59 68.36 8.00
N LYS A 214 35.71 67.62 7.97
CA LYS A 214 37.05 68.19 8.24
C LYS A 214 37.46 69.21 7.19
N LYS A 215 37.18 68.99 5.90
CA LYS A 215 37.45 69.96 4.83
C LYS A 215 36.61 71.23 5.00
N LEU A 216 35.30 71.09 5.23
CA LEU A 216 34.36 72.20 5.41
C LEU A 216 34.68 73.02 6.67
N ASN A 217 35.04 72.36 7.78
CA ASN A 217 35.48 73.04 9.00
C ASN A 217 36.74 73.88 8.76
N ARG A 218 37.71 73.37 7.98
CA ARG A 218 38.89 74.17 7.60
C ARG A 218 38.50 75.39 6.77
N GLN A 219 37.64 75.21 5.77
CA GLN A 219 37.20 76.31 4.90
C GLN A 219 36.39 77.37 5.65
N SER A 220 35.42 76.94 6.47
CA SER A 220 34.59 77.85 7.28
C SER A 220 35.41 78.59 8.33
N GLN A 221 36.39 77.93 8.97
CA GLN A 221 37.29 78.59 9.92
C GLN A 221 38.15 79.68 9.26
N ILE A 222 38.47 79.55 7.97
CA ILE A 222 39.16 80.60 7.19
C ILE A 222 38.21 81.77 6.91
N LEU A 223 36.98 81.50 6.46
CA LEU A 223 35.97 82.53 6.14
C LEU A 223 35.49 83.31 7.38
N LEU A 224 35.26 82.64 8.50
CA LEU A 224 34.84 83.26 9.77
C LEU A 224 35.89 84.23 10.32
N LYS A 225 37.17 84.06 9.96
CA LYS A 225 38.23 85.00 10.33
C LYS A 225 38.29 86.25 9.45
N SER A 226 37.63 86.25 8.29
CA SER A 226 37.79 87.30 7.28
C SER A 226 36.57 88.19 7.05
N VAL A 227 35.38 87.86 7.58
CA VAL A 227 34.13 88.60 7.26
C VAL A 227 33.21 88.74 8.49
N SER A 228 32.62 89.93 8.70
CA SER A 228 31.49 90.12 9.63
C SER A 228 30.15 89.91 8.90
N PRO A 229 29.28 88.98 9.33
CA PRO A 229 28.04 88.67 8.62
C PRO A 229 26.98 89.78 8.74
N SER A 230 26.21 90.00 7.67
CA SER A 230 25.09 90.95 7.63
C SER A 230 23.79 90.37 8.21
N GLN A 231 22.92 91.22 8.75
CA GLN A 231 21.72 90.80 9.48
C GLN A 231 20.71 90.00 8.62
N ALA A 232 20.53 90.37 7.34
CA ALA A 232 19.65 89.63 6.42
C ALA A 232 20.16 88.22 6.08
N LEU A 233 21.48 88.04 5.99
CA LEU A 233 22.09 86.73 5.80
C LEU A 233 21.86 85.84 7.04
N GLN A 234 21.94 86.43 8.23
CA GLN A 234 21.68 85.74 9.50
C GLN A 234 20.23 85.23 9.58
N GLU A 235 19.25 86.05 9.18
CA GLU A 235 17.83 85.66 9.15
C GLU A 235 17.54 84.57 8.11
N ALA A 236 18.12 84.66 6.91
CA ALA A 236 17.98 83.62 5.89
C ALA A 236 18.57 82.29 6.36
N LEU A 237 19.73 82.30 7.01
CA LEU A 237 20.35 81.11 7.60
C LEU A 237 19.48 80.50 8.73
N ASP A 238 18.82 81.33 9.53
CA ASP A 238 17.91 80.86 10.59
C ASP A 238 16.63 80.23 10.01
N GLN A 239 16.09 80.79 8.92
CA GLN A 239 14.97 80.19 8.19
C GLN A 239 15.35 78.86 7.53
N VAL A 240 16.51 78.78 6.87
CA VAL A 240 17.03 77.53 6.31
C VAL A 240 17.22 76.49 7.42
N SER A 241 17.78 76.88 8.57
CA SER A 241 17.91 76.01 9.75
C SER A 241 16.56 75.48 10.26
N LYS A 242 15.52 76.30 10.31
CA LYS A 242 14.16 75.89 10.72
C LYS A 242 13.54 74.91 9.71
N LEU A 243 13.64 75.22 8.42
CA LEU A 243 13.10 74.36 7.35
C LEU A 243 13.85 73.03 7.28
N SER A 244 15.18 73.03 7.40
CA SER A 244 15.99 71.79 7.46
C SER A 244 15.59 70.92 8.64
N ARG A 245 15.40 71.50 9.83
CA ARG A 245 14.94 70.76 11.02
C ARG A 245 13.55 70.17 10.81
N ALA A 246 12.61 70.91 10.23
CA ALA A 246 11.26 70.42 9.96
C ALA A 246 11.26 69.26 8.95
N LEU A 247 12.05 69.38 7.88
CA LEU A 247 12.19 68.34 6.86
C LEU A 247 12.80 67.05 7.45
N GLU A 248 13.81 67.19 8.32
CA GLU A 248 14.45 66.05 8.97
C GLU A 248 13.50 65.31 9.92
N VAL A 249 12.67 66.04 10.67
CA VAL A 249 11.60 65.44 11.49
C VAL A 249 10.61 64.67 10.61
N GLN A 250 10.18 65.24 9.48
CA GLN A 250 9.25 64.56 8.58
C GLN A 250 9.87 63.29 7.95
N ASN A 251 11.14 63.36 7.56
CA ASN A 251 11.87 62.20 7.03
C ASN A 251 12.00 61.08 8.06
N LEU A 252 12.32 61.41 9.31
CA LEU A 252 12.38 60.42 10.40
C LEU A 252 11.01 59.79 10.68
N ASP A 253 9.94 60.57 10.63
CA ASP A 253 8.58 60.04 10.84
C ASP A 253 8.17 59.09 9.70
N HIS A 254 8.45 59.48 8.44
CA HIS A 254 8.21 58.61 7.30
C HIS A 254 9.03 57.31 7.37
N GLN A 255 10.30 57.40 7.75
CA GLN A 255 11.16 56.21 7.89
C GLN A 255 10.63 55.25 8.96
N LYS A 256 10.14 55.76 10.09
CA LYS A 256 9.50 54.94 11.14
C LYS A 256 8.24 54.24 10.61
N GLN A 257 7.40 54.95 9.85
CA GLN A 257 6.20 54.35 9.24
C GLN A 257 6.57 53.21 8.27
N VAL A 258 7.60 53.38 7.44
CA VAL A 258 8.07 52.33 6.53
C VAL A 258 8.57 51.10 7.29
N ILE A 259 9.33 51.27 8.36
CA ILE A 259 9.81 50.15 9.19
C ILE A 259 8.64 49.37 9.82
N LEU A 260 7.66 50.09 10.38
CA LEU A 260 6.44 49.48 10.92
C LEU A 260 5.69 48.67 9.86
N TYR A 261 5.55 49.22 8.64
CA TYR A 261 4.90 48.52 7.53
C TYR A 261 5.65 47.25 7.10
N VAL A 262 6.99 47.28 7.04
CA VAL A 262 7.81 46.10 6.72
C VAL A 262 7.65 45.01 7.77
N PHE A 263 7.65 45.38 9.06
CA PHE A 263 7.48 44.43 10.16
C PHE A 263 6.12 43.72 10.10
N SER A 264 5.04 44.47 9.86
CA SER A 264 3.70 43.92 9.66
C SER A 264 3.64 42.97 8.46
N ASN A 265 4.36 43.27 7.36
CA ASN A 265 4.42 42.37 6.21
C ASN A 265 5.17 41.06 6.49
N CYS A 266 6.23 41.09 7.29
CA CYS A 266 6.91 39.87 7.74
C CYS A 266 5.97 38.97 8.55
N GLU A 267 5.15 39.55 9.43
CA GLU A 267 4.14 38.81 10.19
C GLU A 267 3.10 38.17 9.25
N VAL A 268 2.61 38.92 8.25
CA VAL A 268 1.69 38.39 7.23
C VAL A 268 2.30 37.21 6.46
N LEU A 269 3.58 37.27 6.10
CA LEU A 269 4.27 36.17 5.42
C LEU A 269 4.40 34.93 6.31
N SER A 270 4.73 35.11 7.60
CA SER A 270 4.80 34.03 8.57
C SER A 270 3.43 33.35 8.76
N LEU A 271 2.37 34.15 8.94
CA LEU A 271 1.01 33.65 9.06
C LEU A 271 0.55 32.91 7.80
N ARG A 272 0.89 33.40 6.60
CA ARG A 272 0.62 32.69 5.34
C ARG A 272 1.31 31.32 5.28
N ARG A 273 2.56 31.22 5.75
CA ARG A 273 3.31 29.95 5.80
C ARG A 273 2.66 28.97 6.79
N GLN A 274 2.26 29.45 7.97
CA GLN A 274 1.54 28.63 8.95
C GLN A 274 0.20 28.13 8.41
N MET A 275 -0.55 29.00 7.73
CA MET A 275 -1.80 28.61 7.06
C MET A 275 -1.59 27.49 6.04
N GLN A 276 -0.54 27.56 5.21
CA GLN A 276 -0.23 26.49 4.25
C GLN A 276 0.04 25.15 4.94
N LEU A 277 0.77 25.15 6.05
CA LEU A 277 1.03 23.93 6.82
C LEU A 277 -0.25 23.35 7.42
N LEU A 278 -1.12 24.20 7.97
CA LEU A 278 -2.41 23.78 8.49
C LEU A 278 -3.35 23.25 7.40
N GLU A 279 -3.33 23.85 6.21
CA GLU A 279 -4.08 23.34 5.05
C GLU A 279 -3.57 21.98 4.58
N GLU A 280 -2.26 21.75 4.58
CA GLU A 280 -1.66 20.44 4.30
C GLU A 280 -2.10 19.39 5.36
N GLU A 281 -2.08 19.75 6.64
CA GLU A 281 -2.53 18.86 7.72
C GLU A 281 -4.03 18.56 7.62
N LYS A 282 -4.85 19.58 7.38
CA LYS A 282 -6.30 19.45 7.16
C LYS A 282 -6.60 18.50 6.01
N ARG A 283 -5.91 18.66 4.87
CA ARG A 283 -6.04 17.77 3.70
C ARG A 283 -5.71 16.33 4.05
N GLY A 284 -4.65 16.12 4.85
CA GLY A 284 -4.28 14.79 5.35
C GLY A 284 -5.32 14.18 6.30
N MET A 285 -5.97 15.00 7.13
CA MET A 285 -7.10 14.57 7.98
C MET A 285 -8.33 14.21 7.14
N GLU A 286 -8.68 15.05 6.15
CA GLU A 286 -9.79 14.82 5.22
C GLU A 286 -9.61 13.52 4.44
N GLU A 287 -8.41 13.23 3.93
CA GLU A 287 -8.13 11.99 3.21
C GLU A 287 -8.30 10.76 4.12
N ARG A 288 -7.86 10.84 5.38
CA ARG A 288 -8.10 9.77 6.36
C ARG A 288 -9.59 9.60 6.66
N CYS A 289 -10.32 10.70 6.80
CA CYS A 289 -11.77 10.68 7.00
C CYS A 289 -12.47 9.99 5.83
N MET A 290 -12.18 10.40 4.60
CA MET A 290 -12.72 9.79 3.38
C MET A 290 -12.43 8.29 3.30
N LYS A 291 -11.18 7.87 3.59
CA LYS A 291 -10.82 6.44 3.63
C LYS A 291 -11.65 5.68 4.67
N SER A 292 -11.82 6.24 5.86
CA SER A 292 -12.64 5.63 6.92
C SER A 292 -14.13 5.58 6.56
N GLU A 293 -14.67 6.62 5.90
CA GLU A 293 -16.06 6.64 5.44
C GLU A 293 -16.33 5.57 4.39
N VAL A 294 -15.40 5.38 3.44
CA VAL A 294 -15.48 4.31 2.44
C VAL A 294 -15.46 2.94 3.12
N GLN A 295 -14.57 2.72 4.08
CA GLN A 295 -14.53 1.48 4.86
C GLN A 295 -15.84 1.23 5.63
N VAL A 296 -16.42 2.26 6.24
CA VAL A 296 -17.71 2.14 6.94
C VAL A 296 -18.84 1.79 5.96
N LYS A 297 -18.86 2.37 4.77
CA LYS A 297 -19.85 2.04 3.73
C LYS A 297 -19.72 0.59 3.27
N ASP A 298 -18.50 0.13 3.01
CA ASP A 298 -18.22 -1.26 2.61
C ASP A 298 -18.66 -2.25 3.71
N LEU A 299 -18.29 -1.99 4.96
CA LEU A 299 -18.70 -2.79 6.10
C LEU A 299 -20.23 -2.82 6.27
N ARG A 300 -20.92 -1.67 6.11
CA ARG A 300 -22.38 -1.61 6.15
C ARG A 300 -23.02 -2.47 5.06
N PHE A 301 -22.55 -2.37 3.82
CA PHE A 301 -23.02 -3.21 2.71
C PHE A 301 -22.84 -4.70 3.02
N ARG A 302 -21.67 -5.08 3.55
CA ARG A 302 -21.36 -6.47 3.91
C ARG A 302 -22.22 -6.97 5.06
N VAL A 303 -22.52 -6.14 6.05
CA VAL A 303 -23.47 -6.47 7.13
C VAL A 303 -24.88 -6.66 6.58
N GLU A 304 -25.36 -5.78 5.70
CA GLU A 304 -26.67 -5.91 5.05
C GLU A 304 -26.77 -7.20 4.22
N GLU A 305 -25.72 -7.54 3.46
CA GLU A 305 -25.66 -8.78 2.68
C GLU A 305 -25.71 -10.02 3.59
N LEU A 306 -24.94 -10.03 4.68
CA LEU A 306 -24.95 -11.10 5.67
C LEU A 306 -26.31 -11.20 6.36
N GLN A 307 -26.94 -10.08 6.68
CA GLN A 307 -28.28 -10.04 7.28
C GLN A 307 -29.33 -10.59 6.31
N LYS A 308 -29.24 -10.29 5.02
CA LYS A 308 -30.12 -10.87 3.99
C LYS A 308 -29.93 -12.38 3.86
N LYS A 309 -28.68 -12.85 3.84
CA LYS A 309 -28.33 -14.29 3.84
C LYS A 309 -28.88 -14.99 5.09
N LEU A 310 -28.75 -14.37 6.26
CA LEU A 310 -29.28 -14.89 7.51
C LEU A 310 -30.81 -14.92 7.51
N GLN A 311 -31.49 -13.87 7.04
CA GLN A 311 -32.95 -13.85 6.91
C GLN A 311 -33.46 -14.91 5.94
N SER A 312 -32.77 -15.14 4.82
CA SER A 312 -33.12 -16.24 3.89
C SER A 312 -32.90 -17.64 4.48
N ALA A 313 -31.98 -17.78 5.45
CA ALA A 313 -31.77 -19.03 6.16
C ALA A 313 -32.79 -19.25 7.30
N VAL A 314 -33.29 -18.17 7.91
CA VAL A 314 -34.24 -18.20 9.05
C VAL A 314 -35.71 -18.29 8.59
N ASN A 315 -36.06 -17.70 7.45
CA ASN A 315 -37.39 -17.79 6.84
C ASN A 315 -37.31 -18.39 5.42
N PRO A 316 -37.34 -19.72 5.25
CA PRO A 316 -37.57 -20.30 3.93
C PRO A 316 -39.00 -19.91 3.50
N ILE A 317 -39.12 -19.20 2.37
CA ILE A 317 -40.41 -18.89 1.74
C ILE A 317 -41.19 -20.22 1.59
N PRO A 318 -42.47 -20.32 2.04
CA PRO A 318 -43.32 -21.45 1.67
C PRO A 318 -43.39 -21.45 0.15
N GLY A 319 -42.88 -22.51 -0.49
CA GLY A 319 -42.96 -22.64 -1.93
C GLY A 319 -44.39 -22.42 -2.42
N PRO A 320 -44.59 -21.83 -3.61
CA PRO A 320 -45.92 -21.72 -4.20
C PRO A 320 -46.59 -23.09 -4.21
N PRO A 321 -47.93 -23.17 -4.01
CA PRO A 321 -48.63 -24.45 -4.05
C PRO A 321 -48.28 -25.17 -5.36
N PRO A 322 -48.03 -26.50 -5.30
CA PRO A 322 -47.60 -27.24 -6.46
C PRO A 322 -48.60 -27.04 -7.60
N PRO A 323 -48.14 -26.80 -8.85
CA PRO A 323 -49.03 -26.77 -9.99
C PRO A 323 -49.80 -28.10 -10.07
N PRO A 324 -51.05 -28.10 -10.59
CA PRO A 324 -51.82 -29.32 -10.77
C PRO A 324 -50.99 -30.33 -11.57
N PRO A 325 -51.08 -31.63 -11.22
CA PRO A 325 -50.23 -32.65 -11.84
C PRO A 325 -50.44 -32.65 -13.36
N PRO A 326 -49.36 -32.61 -14.16
CA PRO A 326 -49.47 -32.85 -15.60
C PRO A 326 -50.00 -34.28 -15.83
N PRO A 327 -50.74 -34.51 -16.94
CA PRO A 327 -51.22 -35.84 -17.28
C PRO A 327 -50.06 -36.85 -17.31
N PRO A 328 -50.31 -38.10 -16.88
CA PRO A 328 -49.26 -39.09 -16.68
C PRO A 328 -48.47 -39.31 -17.99
N PRO A 329 -47.14 -39.19 -17.96
CA PRO A 329 -46.30 -39.60 -19.07
C PRO A 329 -46.35 -41.13 -19.24
N PRO A 330 -46.19 -41.64 -20.48
CA PRO A 330 -46.16 -43.07 -20.76
C PRO A 330 -45.04 -43.78 -19.98
N PRO A 331 -45.25 -45.06 -19.61
CA PRO A 331 -44.35 -45.80 -18.72
C PRO A 331 -42.92 -45.91 -19.26
N PRO A 332 -41.89 -45.79 -18.40
CA PRO A 332 -40.49 -45.94 -18.77
C PRO A 332 -40.07 -47.41 -18.96
N PRO A 333 -39.13 -47.71 -19.89
CA PRO A 333 -38.56 -49.04 -20.07
C PRO A 333 -37.65 -49.47 -18.90
N PRO A 334 -37.47 -50.77 -18.66
CA PRO A 334 -36.77 -51.31 -17.48
C PRO A 334 -35.27 -51.02 -17.44
N ALA A 335 -34.76 -50.83 -16.21
CA ALA A 335 -33.36 -50.52 -15.91
C ALA A 335 -32.46 -51.78 -15.86
N PRO A 336 -31.18 -51.69 -16.28
CA PRO A 336 -30.19 -52.77 -16.15
C PRO A 336 -29.56 -52.83 -14.74
N PRO A 337 -28.96 -53.98 -14.36
CA PRO A 337 -28.42 -54.21 -13.03
C PRO A 337 -27.13 -53.42 -12.73
N SER A 338 -26.98 -53.10 -11.44
CA SER A 338 -25.89 -52.41 -10.78
C SER A 338 -24.49 -52.92 -11.18
N THR A 339 -23.59 -51.99 -11.55
CA THR A 339 -22.15 -52.27 -11.59
C THR A 339 -21.35 -51.19 -10.85
N ASN A 340 -20.47 -51.68 -9.97
CA ASN A 340 -19.67 -50.96 -9.00
C ASN A 340 -18.63 -50.00 -9.63
N PRO A 341 -18.44 -48.78 -9.11
CA PRO A 341 -17.59 -47.74 -9.71
C PRO A 341 -16.09 -47.79 -9.32
N LEU A 342 -15.52 -48.98 -9.05
CA LEU A 342 -14.11 -49.12 -8.64
C LEU A 342 -13.14 -49.63 -9.74
N SER A 343 -13.58 -49.83 -10.98
CA SER A 343 -12.69 -50.27 -12.07
C SER A 343 -12.08 -49.12 -12.90
N SER A 344 -12.64 -47.90 -12.83
CA SER A 344 -12.19 -46.77 -13.66
C SER A 344 -10.99 -46.00 -13.11
N LEU A 345 -10.66 -46.11 -11.82
CA LEU A 345 -9.53 -45.41 -11.22
C LEU A 345 -8.18 -46.14 -11.39
N LEU A 346 -8.19 -47.46 -11.55
CA LEU A 346 -6.96 -48.26 -11.71
C LEU A 346 -6.36 -48.23 -13.13
N SER A 347 -7.04 -47.60 -14.10
CA SER A 347 -6.50 -47.41 -15.47
C SER A 347 -5.73 -46.09 -15.65
N ILE A 348 -5.79 -45.17 -14.68
CA ILE A 348 -5.12 -43.86 -14.75
C ILE A 348 -3.73 -43.90 -14.07
N LEU A 349 -3.50 -44.84 -13.16
CA LEU A 349 -2.27 -44.94 -12.36
C LEU A 349 -1.14 -45.80 -13.00
N ARG A 350 -1.25 -46.23 -14.25
CA ARG A 350 -0.21 -47.05 -14.93
C ARG A 350 0.39 -46.47 -16.22
N LYS A 351 0.10 -45.23 -16.61
CA LYS A 351 0.76 -44.60 -17.76
C LYS A 351 1.56 -43.37 -17.36
N LYS A 352 2.78 -43.61 -16.88
CA LYS A 352 3.88 -42.62 -16.90
C LYS A 352 5.21 -43.34 -17.14
N LYS A 353 5.67 -43.36 -18.39
CA LYS A 353 7.11 -43.44 -18.74
C LYS A 353 7.36 -43.06 -20.22
N GLN A 354 8.07 -41.93 -20.38
CA GLN A 354 9.05 -41.52 -21.43
C GLN A 354 8.68 -41.37 -22.93
N THR A 355 9.01 -40.16 -23.44
CA THR A 355 9.57 -39.76 -24.77
C THR A 355 8.73 -40.02 -26.03
N SER A 356 8.62 -39.19 -27.07
CA SER A 356 9.35 -38.03 -27.61
C SER A 356 8.50 -37.36 -28.73
N GLU A 357 8.80 -36.09 -29.02
CA GLU A 357 8.66 -35.32 -30.30
C GLU A 357 7.66 -35.78 -31.40
N ASP A 358 6.72 -34.90 -31.77
CA ASP A 358 6.77 -34.12 -33.03
C ASP A 358 5.45 -33.37 -33.30
N ILE A 359 5.58 -32.09 -33.65
CA ILE A 359 4.51 -31.18 -34.10
C ILE A 359 4.92 -30.69 -35.50
N PRO A 360 4.07 -30.76 -36.55
CA PRO A 360 4.34 -30.09 -37.80
C PRO A 360 3.75 -28.68 -37.88
N LEU A 361 4.66 -27.71 -38.04
CA LEU A 361 4.65 -26.50 -38.89
C LEU A 361 3.43 -25.55 -38.89
N VAL A 362 3.68 -24.27 -38.55
CA VAL A 362 3.65 -23.12 -39.50
C VAL A 362 4.64 -22.01 -39.04
N VAL A 363 5.82 -21.99 -39.67
CA VAL A 363 6.54 -20.86 -40.32
C VAL A 363 6.50 -19.45 -39.67
N GLN A 364 7.65 -18.98 -39.15
CA GLN A 364 8.37 -17.80 -39.67
C GLN A 364 9.78 -17.67 -39.04
N ASP A 365 10.73 -17.29 -39.90
CA ASP A 365 12.18 -17.34 -39.74
C ASP A 365 12.76 -16.38 -38.68
N SER A 366 13.81 -16.82 -37.96
CA SER A 366 15.13 -16.17 -37.91
C SER A 366 16.07 -16.87 -36.91
N SER A 367 17.32 -17.04 -37.34
CA SER A 367 18.44 -17.81 -36.81
C SER A 367 18.99 -17.42 -35.42
N GLY A 368 19.44 -18.42 -34.65
CA GLY A 368 20.49 -18.25 -33.63
C GLY A 368 20.33 -19.13 -32.37
N THR A 369 20.91 -20.33 -32.39
CA THR A 369 21.06 -21.24 -31.23
C THR A 369 22.23 -20.78 -30.35
N GLU A 370 22.04 -20.63 -29.03
CA GLU A 370 23.00 -20.85 -27.91
C GLU A 370 22.29 -20.56 -26.54
N PRO A 371 22.80 -21.01 -25.37
CA PRO A 371 22.01 -21.65 -24.31
C PRO A 371 21.38 -20.67 -23.30
N VAL A 372 20.06 -20.69 -23.19
CA VAL A 372 19.27 -19.79 -22.32
C VAL A 372 19.53 -20.05 -20.81
N SER A 373 20.06 -21.22 -20.46
CA SER A 373 20.41 -21.55 -19.07
C SER A 373 21.68 -20.83 -18.59
N ASP A 374 22.68 -20.66 -19.46
CA ASP A 374 23.91 -19.94 -19.11
C ASP A 374 23.68 -18.44 -19.03
N ILE A 375 22.81 -17.87 -19.86
CA ILE A 375 22.54 -16.42 -19.85
C ILE A 375 21.91 -15.98 -18.52
N ARG A 376 21.01 -16.80 -17.95
CA ARG A 376 20.38 -16.51 -16.65
C ARG A 376 21.37 -16.67 -15.50
N GLN A 377 22.18 -17.72 -15.52
CA GLN A 377 23.19 -17.96 -14.48
C GLN A 377 24.30 -16.89 -14.55
N GLN A 378 24.74 -16.53 -15.75
CA GLN A 378 25.70 -15.47 -16.02
C GLN A 378 25.18 -14.10 -15.59
N ALA A 379 23.89 -13.80 -15.79
CA ALA A 379 23.30 -12.55 -15.32
C ALA A 379 23.24 -12.47 -13.78
N VAL A 380 22.98 -13.61 -13.10
CA VAL A 380 23.00 -13.69 -11.64
C VAL A 380 24.42 -13.57 -11.10
N ASP A 381 25.39 -14.22 -11.73
CA ASP A 381 26.80 -14.14 -11.34
C ASP A 381 27.38 -12.75 -11.59
N GLU A 382 26.99 -12.08 -12.69
CA GLU A 382 27.39 -10.71 -12.99
C GLU A 382 26.78 -9.71 -12.00
N MET A 383 25.51 -9.91 -11.61
CA MET A 383 24.86 -9.12 -10.56
C MET A 383 25.55 -9.31 -9.20
N MET A 384 25.85 -10.55 -8.81
CA MET A 384 26.56 -10.86 -7.57
C MET A 384 28.00 -10.32 -7.57
N GLN A 385 28.67 -10.32 -8.71
CA GLN A 385 30.00 -9.70 -8.86
C GLN A 385 29.96 -8.17 -8.80
N ARG A 386 28.92 -7.52 -9.33
CA ARG A 386 28.72 -6.07 -9.21
C ARG A 386 28.42 -5.65 -7.76
N ILE A 387 27.71 -6.48 -7.00
CA ILE A 387 27.51 -6.28 -5.57
C ILE A 387 28.83 -6.45 -4.81
N LYS A 388 29.61 -7.51 -5.10
CA LYS A 388 30.91 -7.75 -4.47
C LYS A 388 31.98 -6.70 -4.78
N LYS A 389 32.01 -6.18 -6.01
CA LYS A 389 32.97 -5.14 -6.42
C LYS A 389 32.57 -3.73 -5.99
N GLY A 390 31.33 -3.56 -5.52
CA GLY A 390 30.76 -2.25 -5.18
C GLY A 390 30.48 -1.41 -6.43
N VAL A 391 29.50 -0.53 -6.32
CA VAL A 391 29.22 0.47 -7.35
C VAL A 391 30.05 1.70 -7.04
N ASN A 392 30.89 2.14 -7.99
CA ASN A 392 31.59 3.42 -7.88
C ASN A 392 30.55 4.55 -7.91
N LEU A 393 30.09 4.96 -6.73
CA LEU A 393 29.28 6.16 -6.58
C LEU A 393 30.11 7.33 -7.10
N ARG A 394 29.54 8.10 -8.02
CA ARG A 394 30.14 9.34 -8.51
C ARG A 394 30.46 10.19 -7.27
N PRO A 395 31.72 10.60 -7.05
CA PRO A 395 32.03 11.48 -5.93
C PRO A 395 31.14 12.71 -6.04
N VAL A 396 30.28 12.91 -5.04
CA VAL A 396 29.55 14.16 -4.87
C VAL A 396 30.63 15.23 -4.83
N ARG A 397 30.57 16.18 -5.76
CA ARG A 397 31.48 17.34 -5.80
C ARG A 397 31.40 18.04 -4.45
N GLN A 398 32.34 17.72 -3.57
CA GLN A 398 32.76 18.63 -2.54
C GLN A 398 33.31 19.86 -3.27
N PRO A 399 32.90 21.08 -2.93
CA PRO A 399 33.56 22.29 -3.41
C PRO A 399 34.97 22.33 -2.82
N SER A 400 35.94 21.71 -3.51
CA SER A 400 37.35 21.85 -3.19
C SER A 400 37.81 23.22 -3.66
N LYS A 401 37.99 24.09 -2.67
CA LYS A 401 38.89 25.23 -2.69
C LYS A 401 40.24 24.80 -3.30
N SER A 402 40.67 25.46 -4.36
CA SER A 402 42.10 25.55 -4.70
C SER A 402 42.38 26.89 -5.36
N THR A 403 42.98 27.81 -4.62
CA THR A 403 44.02 28.69 -5.14
C THR A 403 45.00 28.95 -4.01
N THR A 404 46.26 28.60 -4.27
CA THR A 404 47.37 28.55 -3.32
C THR A 404 48.23 29.82 -3.46
N LEU A 405 48.28 30.61 -2.37
CA LEU A 405 49.38 31.43 -1.80
C LEU A 405 49.95 32.65 -2.58
N PRO A 406 50.63 33.63 -1.91
CA PRO A 406 51.10 33.65 -0.50
C PRO A 406 50.80 34.95 0.30
N GLN A 407 50.76 34.85 1.64
CA GLN A 407 51.60 35.61 2.59
C GLN A 407 51.00 35.79 4.00
N VAL A 408 51.80 35.34 4.98
CA VAL A 408 52.09 35.95 6.30
C VAL A 408 50.97 35.94 7.38
N CYS A 409 51.13 35.02 8.35
CA CYS A 409 50.89 35.25 9.78
C CYS A 409 52.17 35.88 10.38
N PRO A 410 52.17 36.66 11.50
CA PRO A 410 51.57 36.31 12.83
C PRO A 410 51.11 37.55 13.68
N PRO A 411 50.92 37.51 15.03
CA PRO A 411 50.08 36.63 15.90
C PRO A 411 49.27 37.37 17.04
N VAL A 412 48.51 36.60 17.88
CA VAL A 412 48.22 36.81 19.35
C VAL A 412 47.18 37.93 19.69
N LEU A 413 46.11 37.82 20.52
CA LEU A 413 45.64 36.97 21.65
C LEU A 413 44.09 37.12 21.82
N PRO A 414 43.43 36.37 22.75
CA PRO A 414 41.99 36.15 22.88
C PRO A 414 41.31 37.02 23.96
N PHE A 415 40.00 36.78 24.10
CA PHE A 415 39.13 36.97 25.28
C PHE A 415 38.12 38.15 25.23
N LEU A 416 36.89 37.83 25.67
CA LEU A 416 35.73 38.70 25.98
C LEU A 416 34.92 39.19 24.76
N SER A 417 33.59 39.09 24.68
CA SER A 417 32.58 38.81 25.69
C SER A 417 31.24 38.52 24.99
N ALA A 418 30.45 37.66 25.62
CA ALA A 418 29.02 37.60 25.40
C ALA A 418 28.38 38.96 25.67
N ARG A 419 27.56 39.47 24.74
CA ARG A 419 26.38 40.30 25.00
C ARG A 419 25.71 40.75 23.69
N LEU A 420 24.37 40.81 23.75
CA LEU A 420 23.38 41.26 22.76
C LEU A 420 22.97 40.16 21.75
N CYS A 421 21.74 39.64 21.72
CA CYS A 421 20.45 40.18 22.16
C CYS A 421 19.63 39.14 22.94
N GLY A 422 19.47 39.39 24.24
CA GLY A 422 18.28 39.02 25.00
C GLY A 422 17.51 40.29 25.32
N CYS A 423 16.51 40.61 24.51
CA CYS A 423 15.41 41.54 24.77
C CYS A 423 14.26 41.00 23.89
N LEU A 424 13.05 40.69 24.33
CA LEU A 424 12.29 40.81 25.56
C LEU A 424 11.10 39.86 25.33
N MET A 425 10.96 38.75 26.05
CA MET A 425 9.66 38.09 26.23
C MET A 425 9.69 37.25 27.50
N ARG A 426 9.34 37.86 28.64
CA ARG A 426 8.81 37.13 29.80
C ARG A 426 7.98 38.04 30.72
N GLY A 427 6.70 37.68 30.87
CA GLY A 427 5.73 38.15 31.87
C GLY A 427 4.72 39.17 31.30
N LEU A 428 3.40 39.02 31.36
CA LEU A 428 2.48 38.15 32.12
C LEU A 428 1.11 38.07 31.37
N PRO A 429 0.20 37.15 31.76
CA PRO A 429 -0.86 36.61 30.92
C PRO A 429 -2.22 37.32 31.10
N MET A 430 -3.06 37.24 30.07
CA MET A 430 -4.51 37.43 30.22
C MET A 430 -5.21 36.13 29.83
N GLN A 431 -5.94 35.59 30.80
CA GLN A 431 -6.79 34.42 30.69
C GLN A 431 -7.96 34.73 29.74
N SER A 432 -8.21 33.85 28.80
CA SER A 432 -9.57 33.57 28.33
C SER A 432 -9.64 32.09 28.00
N ARG A 433 -10.38 31.41 28.87
CA ARG A 433 -10.61 29.98 28.94
C ARG A 433 -11.87 29.72 28.11
N GLU A 434 -11.73 29.00 27.01
CA GLU A 434 -12.81 28.14 26.53
C GLU A 434 -12.26 26.73 26.32
N GLN A 435 -13.10 25.80 26.71
CA GLN A 435 -12.76 24.52 27.28
C GLN A 435 -13.45 23.45 26.44
N GLU A 436 -12.69 22.62 25.73
CA GLU A 436 -13.17 21.32 25.29
C GLU A 436 -12.15 20.22 25.60
N ARG A 437 -12.69 19.03 25.84
CA ARG A 437 -12.33 18.09 26.90
C ARG A 437 -11.98 16.74 26.26
N ALA A 438 -10.77 16.19 26.49
CA ALA A 438 -10.52 14.75 26.41
C ALA A 438 -9.16 14.32 27.02
N GLY A 439 -9.21 13.52 28.10
CA GLY A 439 -8.28 12.40 28.42
C GLY A 439 -6.88 12.68 29.00
N PRO A 440 -6.41 11.95 30.05
CA PRO A 440 -5.14 12.21 30.69
C PRO A 440 -4.01 11.36 30.08
N THR A 441 -3.04 11.98 29.43
CA THR A 441 -1.72 11.39 29.20
C THR A 441 -0.68 12.34 29.76
N GLN A 442 -0.13 12.00 30.92
CA GLN A 442 0.98 12.72 31.53
C GLN A 442 2.12 12.83 30.52
N THR A 443 2.49 14.06 30.17
CA THR A 443 3.56 14.31 29.22
C THR A 443 4.91 14.01 29.86
N GLU A 444 5.90 13.55 29.08
CA GLU A 444 7.25 13.24 29.56
C GLU A 444 7.92 14.42 30.28
N LEU A 445 7.49 15.65 29.96
CA LEU A 445 7.90 16.87 30.65
C LEU A 445 7.42 16.91 32.12
N GLU A 446 6.20 16.47 32.40
CA GLU A 446 5.68 16.41 33.78
C GLU A 446 6.42 15.36 34.61
N LYS A 447 6.75 14.20 34.01
CA LYS A 447 7.59 13.18 34.66
C LYS A 447 9.00 13.71 34.95
N ALA A 448 9.58 14.48 34.04
CA ALA A 448 10.90 15.10 34.24
C ALA A 448 10.87 16.18 35.33
N LEU A 449 9.79 16.97 35.40
CA LEU A 449 9.61 17.98 36.43
C LEU A 449 9.32 17.39 37.82
N HIS A 450 8.57 16.29 37.91
CA HIS A 450 8.39 15.56 39.18
C HIS A 450 9.68 14.92 39.67
N ARG A 451 10.46 14.28 38.79
CA ARG A 451 11.78 13.73 39.15
C ARG A 451 12.72 14.82 39.68
N ARG A 452 12.73 15.99 39.04
CA ARG A 452 13.52 17.13 39.53
C ARG A 452 13.02 17.66 40.87
N ARG A 453 11.71 17.68 41.11
CA ARG A 453 11.13 18.11 42.39
C ARG A 453 11.48 17.15 43.53
N CYS A 454 11.39 15.84 43.31
CA CYS A 454 11.79 14.82 44.28
C CYS A 454 13.29 14.91 44.65
N ILE A 455 14.17 15.25 43.69
CA ILE A 455 15.62 15.42 43.94
C ILE A 455 15.93 16.69 44.73
N VAL A 456 15.14 17.75 44.56
CA VAL A 456 15.31 18.99 45.31
C VAL A 456 14.78 18.82 46.75
N GLU A 457 13.66 18.14 46.93
CA GLU A 457 13.10 17.86 48.27
C GLU A 457 14.02 16.93 49.09
N THR A 458 14.61 15.90 48.47
CA THR A 458 15.59 15.02 49.15
C THR A 458 16.91 15.71 49.52
N LYS A 459 17.31 16.76 48.80
CA LYS A 459 18.49 17.59 49.14
C LYS A 459 18.22 18.64 50.21
N VAL A 460 16.96 19.05 50.39
CA VAL A 460 16.55 19.94 51.49
C VAL A 460 16.42 19.14 52.79
N GLN A 461 15.92 17.90 52.73
CA GLN A 461 15.80 17.03 53.92
C GLN A 461 17.15 16.56 54.51
N THR A 462 18.24 16.58 53.74
CA THR A 462 19.58 16.15 54.20
C THR A 462 20.44 17.28 54.77
N ARG A 463 19.94 18.53 54.78
CA ARG A 463 20.64 19.70 55.33
C ARG A 463 20.02 20.27 56.60
N GLU A 464 18.85 19.80 57.00
CA GLU A 464 18.22 20.15 58.27
C GLU A 464 18.16 18.91 59.15
N TYR A 465 19.20 18.68 59.96
CA TYR A 465 19.20 18.35 61.39
C TYR A 465 20.67 18.06 61.79
N PRO A 466 21.12 18.52 62.98
CA PRO A 466 22.52 18.73 63.33
C PRO A 466 23.36 17.46 63.51
#